data_AF-A0A1H5WUD8-F1
#
_entry.id   AF-A0A1H5WUD8-F1
#
_cell.length_a   1.000
_cell.length_b   1.000
_cell.length_c   1.000
_cell.angle_alpha   90.00
_cell.angle_beta   90.00
_cell.angle_gamma   90.00
#
_symmetry.space_group_name_H-M   'P 1'
#
loop_
_entity.id
_entity.type
_entity.pdbx_description
1 polymer ?
#
loop_
_entity_poly.entity_id
_entity_poly.type
_entity_poly.pdbx_seq_one_letter_code
_entity_poly.pdbx_strand_id
1 'polypeptide(L)'
;METKDKISVTSKTLASGNCQVKFFVEDEQRPQYGYLLVTEPKPVGDIIEEIKSRLERRRMDEKNVNPFFPLSPVSDDPNFYLFSA
;
A
#
# COMPACT_ATOMS: atom_id res chain seq x y z
N MET A 1 -21.59 -1.70 -8.08
CA MET A 1 -20.59 -2.14 -9.08
C MET A 1 -19.24 -2.00 -8.42
N GLU A 2 -18.56 -3.12 -8.20
CA GLU A 2 -17.25 -3.17 -7.56
C GLU A 2 -16.22 -2.49 -8.48
N THR A 3 -15.80 -1.28 -8.12
CA THR A 3 -14.63 -0.65 -8.73
C THR A 3 -13.45 -1.56 -8.43
N LYS A 4 -13.05 -2.36 -9.42
CA LYS A 4 -11.77 -3.08 -9.38
C LYS A 4 -10.69 -2.02 -9.39
N ASP A 5 -10.23 -1.59 -8.22
CA ASP A 5 -8.99 -0.82 -8.04
C ASP A 5 -7.93 -1.48 -8.93
N LYS A 6 -7.55 -0.79 -10.01
CA LYS A 6 -6.48 -1.27 -10.90
C LYS A 6 -5.18 -0.91 -10.21
N ILE A 7 -4.48 -1.94 -9.72
CA ILE A 7 -3.18 -1.77 -9.07
C ILE A 7 -2.10 -2.04 -10.10
N SER A 8 -1.40 -0.99 -10.49
CA SER A 8 -0.26 -1.04 -11.39
C SER A 8 1.02 -1.09 -10.55
N VAL A 9 1.83 -2.14 -10.69
CA VAL A 9 3.05 -2.33 -9.89
C VAL A 9 4.32 -2.33 -10.74
N THR A 10 5.41 -1.83 -10.18
CA THR A 10 6.74 -1.84 -10.78
C THR A 10 7.76 -2.17 -9.71
N SER A 11 8.53 -3.24 -9.89
CA SER A 11 9.58 -3.65 -8.94
C SER A 11 10.96 -3.20 -9.41
N LYS A 12 11.80 -2.82 -8.44
CA LYS A 12 13.21 -2.48 -8.63
C LYS A 12 14.03 -3.18 -7.55
N THR A 13 15.00 -3.98 -7.95
CA THR A 13 15.98 -4.55 -7.02
C THR A 13 16.99 -3.48 -6.62
N LEU A 14 17.19 -3.31 -5.32
CA LEU A 14 18.15 -2.39 -4.72
C LEU A 14 19.51 -3.07 -4.56
N ALA A 15 20.58 -2.27 -4.53
CA ALA A 15 21.94 -2.77 -4.33
C ALA A 15 22.13 -3.50 -2.98
N SER A 16 21.27 -3.22 -2.01
CA SER A 16 21.24 -3.88 -0.70
C SER A 16 20.67 -5.31 -0.73
N GLY A 17 20.17 -5.79 -1.87
CA GLY A 17 19.49 -7.09 -2.00
C GLY A 17 17.97 -7.04 -1.82
N ASN A 18 17.43 -5.94 -1.27
CA ASN A 18 15.99 -5.74 -1.14
C ASN A 18 15.33 -5.38 -2.47
N CYS A 19 14.05 -5.69 -2.62
CA CYS A 19 13.22 -5.30 -3.76
C CYS A 19 12.27 -4.17 -3.32
N GLN A 20 12.36 -3.02 -3.99
CA GLN A 20 11.42 -1.93 -3.83
C GLN A 20 10.33 -2.07 -4.89
N VAL A 21 9.09 -2.24 -4.46
CA VAL A 21 7.91 -2.27 -5.32
C VAL A 21 7.23 -0.91 -5.24
N LYS A 22 7.21 -0.18 -6.35
CA LYS A 22 6.35 0.98 -6.53
C LYS A 22 4.98 0.49 -7.00
N PHE A 23 3.91 0.96 -6.39
CA PHE A 23 2.56 0.64 -6.82
C PHE A 23 1.74 1.91 -7.00
N PHE A 24 0.79 1.85 -7.94
CA PHE A 24 -0.19 2.88 -8.22
C PHE A 24 -1.57 2.24 -8.12
N VAL A 25 -2.43 2.87 -7.35
CA VAL A 25 -3.84 2.52 -7.20
C VAL A 25 -4.62 3.50 -8.06
N GLU A 26 -5.05 3.03 -9.22
CA GLU A 26 -5.96 3.74 -10.10
C GLU A 26 -7.38 3.58 -9.56
N ASP A 27 -7.73 4.40 -8.57
CA ASP A 27 -9.08 4.59 -8.10
C ASP A 27 -9.69 5.85 -8.75
N GLU A 28 -10.94 5.76 -9.20
CA GLU A 28 -11.62 6.87 -9.89
C GLU A 28 -11.82 8.11 -9.01
N GLN A 29 -11.83 7.95 -7.67
CA GLN A 29 -12.08 9.05 -6.75
C GLN A 29 -10.82 9.54 -6.04
N ARG A 30 -9.87 8.63 -5.78
CA ARG A 30 -8.64 8.95 -5.03
C ARG A 30 -7.45 8.19 -5.61
N PRO A 31 -6.75 8.74 -6.61
CA PRO A 31 -5.52 8.13 -7.09
C PRO A 31 -4.48 8.12 -5.96
N GLN A 32 -3.94 6.93 -5.68
CA GLN A 32 -2.90 6.76 -4.65
C GLN A 32 -1.69 6.08 -5.26
N TYR A 33 -0.51 6.37 -4.72
CA TYR A 33 0.69 5.63 -5.08
C TYR A 33 1.52 5.35 -3.84
N GLY A 34 2.32 4.32 -3.90
CA GLY A 34 3.09 3.90 -2.74
C GLY A 34 4.32 3.08 -3.08
N TYR A 35 5.07 2.77 -2.04
CA TYR A 35 6.24 1.92 -2.09
C TYR A 35 6.11 0.83 -1.04
N LEU A 36 6.33 -0.41 -1.46
CA LEU A 36 6.45 -1.58 -0.60
C LEU A 36 7.90 -2.08 -0.70
N LEU A 37 8.60 -2.14 0.43
CA LEU A 37 9.92 -2.74 0.52
C LEU A 37 9.76 -4.22 0.87
N VAL A 38 10.24 -5.10 0.00
CA VAL A 38 10.28 -6.55 0.25
C VAL A 38 11.72 -7.02 0.30
N THR A 39 12.06 -7.83 1.30
CA THR A 39 13.42 -8.38 1.50
C THR A 39 13.73 -9.52 0.54
N GLU A 40 12.71 -10.15 -0.03
CA GLU A 40 12.83 -11.30 -0.93
C GLU A 40 12.01 -11.08 -2.21
N PRO A 41 12.45 -11.62 -3.36
CA PRO A 41 11.69 -11.56 -4.59
C PRO A 41 10.41 -12.41 -4.47
N LYS A 42 9.28 -11.74 -4.29
CA LYS A 42 7.94 -12.35 -4.32
C LYS A 42 7.35 -12.25 -5.74
N PRO A 43 6.48 -13.19 -6.14
CA PRO A 43 5.74 -13.06 -7.39
C PRO A 43 4.80 -11.84 -7.34
N VAL A 44 4.53 -11.27 -8.51
CA VAL A 44 3.70 -10.07 -8.65
C VAL A 44 2.28 -10.26 -8.08
N GLY A 45 1.72 -11.46 -8.19
CA GLY A 45 0.42 -11.81 -7.61
C GLY A 45 0.37 -11.58 -6.10
N ASP A 46 1.27 -12.24 -5.35
CA ASP A 46 1.41 -12.07 -3.91
C ASP A 46 1.66 -10.61 -3.50
N ILE A 47 2.46 -9.89 -4.27
CA ILE A 47 2.72 -8.46 -4.02
C ILE A 47 1.42 -7.65 -4.12
N ILE A 48 0.59 -7.90 -5.13
CA ILE A 48 -0.69 -7.21 -5.31
C ILE A 48 -1.65 -7.57 -4.17
N GLU A 49 -1.72 -8.84 -3.76
CA GLU A 49 -2.58 -9.28 -2.66
C GLU A 49 -2.15 -8.65 -1.32
N GLU A 50 -0.84 -8.59 -1.07
CA GLU A 50 -0.26 -7.92 0.10
C GLU A 50 -0.62 -6.42 0.12
N ILE A 51 -0.47 -5.72 -1.02
CA ILE A 51 -0.84 -4.31 -1.14
C ILE A 51 -2.33 -4.12 -0.85
N LYS A 52 -3.21 -4.97 -1.42
CA LYS A 52 -4.66 -4.90 -1.15
C LYS A 52 -5.00 -5.11 0.32
N SER A 53 -4.45 -6.16 0.92
CA SER A 53 -4.69 -6.47 2.33
C SER A 53 -4.26 -5.33 3.25
N ARG A 54 -3.10 -4.70 2.96
CA ARG A 54 -2.60 -3.54 3.71
C ARG A 54 -3.47 -2.29 3.51
N LEU A 55 -3.94 -2.04 2.29
CA LEU A 55 -4.87 -0.94 1.99
C LEU A 55 -6.21 -1.14 2.71
N GLU A 56 -6.76 -2.35 2.70
CA GLU A 56 -8.01 -2.68 3.41
C GLU A 56 -7.86 -2.51 4.91
N ARG A 57 -6.77 -3.02 5.50
CA ARG A 57 -6.47 -2.84 6.92
C ARG A 57 -6.40 -1.37 7.29
N ARG A 58 -5.72 -0.55 6.48
CA ARG A 58 -5.65 0.91 6.69
C ARG A 58 -7.03 1.58 6.57
N ARG A 59 -7.83 1.23 5.55
CA ARG A 59 -9.20 1.75 5.41
C ARG A 59 -10.09 1.39 6.61
N MET A 60 -9.89 0.21 7.19
CA MET A 60 -10.63 -0.25 8.38
C MET A 60 -10.16 0.47 9.66
N ASP A 61 -8.88 0.76 9.75
CA ASP A 61 -8.27 1.51 10.85
C ASP A 61 -8.70 2.99 10.82
N GLU A 62 -8.68 3.63 9.65
CA GLU A 62 -9.22 4.99 9.45
C GLU A 62 -10.69 5.12 9.86
N LYS A 63 -11.51 4.09 9.64
CA LYS A 63 -12.91 4.05 10.09
C LYS A 63 -13.06 3.89 11.61
N ASN A 64 -12.03 3.40 12.30
CA ASN A 64 -12.01 3.25 13.75
C ASN A 64 -11.28 4.40 14.47
N VAL A 65 -10.84 5.42 13.75
CA VAL A 65 -10.19 6.59 14.35
C VAL A 65 -11.18 7.31 15.27
N ASN A 66 -10.85 7.32 16.56
CA ASN A 66 -11.63 8.00 17.59
C ASN A 66 -11.62 9.52 17.31
N PRO A 67 -12.78 10.17 17.11
CA PRO A 67 -12.86 11.59 16.76
C PRO A 67 -12.26 12.53 17.83
N PHE A 68 -12.03 12.04 19.05
CA PHE A 68 -11.44 12.80 20.15
C PHE A 68 -9.90 12.75 20.19
N PHE A 69 -9.27 11.82 19.47
CA PHE A 69 -7.81 11.71 19.37
C PHE A 69 -7.44 11.56 17.89
N PRO A 70 -7.20 12.66 17.16
CA PRO A 70 -6.84 12.63 15.74
C PRO A 70 -5.38 12.22 15.52
N LEU A 71 -4.85 11.31 16.37
CA LEU A 71 -3.58 10.68 16.09
C LEU A 71 -3.81 9.77 14.90
N SER A 72 -3.22 10.15 13.75
CA SER A 72 -3.15 9.25 12.60
C SER A 72 -2.61 7.92 13.11
N PRO A 73 -3.27 6.79 12.82
CA PRO A 73 -2.78 5.50 13.26
C PRO A 73 -1.35 5.38 12.81
N VAL A 74 -0.45 5.24 13.78
CA VAL A 74 0.98 5.12 13.55
C VAL A 74 1.11 3.99 12.54
N SER A 75 1.59 4.30 11.33
CA SER A 75 1.79 3.28 10.31
C SER A 75 2.86 2.35 10.85
N ASP A 76 2.42 1.26 11.45
CA ASP A 76 3.23 0.22 12.08
C ASP A 76 4.08 -0.54 11.05
N ASP A 77 3.92 -0.20 9.77
CA ASP A 77 4.60 -0.86 8.67
C ASP A 77 5.71 0.03 8.08
N PRO A 78 6.96 -0.04 8.59
CA PRO A 78 8.08 0.75 8.08
C PRO A 78 8.47 0.37 6.64
N ASN A 79 7.89 -0.69 6.10
CA ASN A 79 8.12 -1.18 4.75
C ASN A 79 7.02 -0.75 3.78
N PHE A 80 5.97 -0.05 4.22
CA PHE A 80 4.85 0.35 3.38
C PHE A 80 4.54 1.84 3.46
N TYR A 81 4.81 2.51 2.37
CA TYR A 81 4.56 3.93 2.18
C TYR A 81 3.42 4.10 1.20
N LEU A 82 2.44 4.95 1.54
CA LEU A 82 1.33 5.26 0.66
C LEU A 82 1.08 6.76 0.72
N PHE A 83 0.99 7.35 -0.45
CA PHE A 83 0.77 8.76 -0.71
C PHE A 83 -0.53 8.91 -1.47
N SER A 84 -1.35 9.86 -1.06
CA SER A 84 -2.56 10.27 -1.79
C SER A 84 -2.20 11.52 -2.58
N ALA A 85 -2.55 11.56 -3.87
CA ALA A 85 -2.33 12.73 -4.72
C ALA A 85 -3.47 13.75 -4.61
#